data_AF-A0A163KBH7-F1
#
_entry.id   AF-A0A163KBH7-F1
#
_cell.length_a   1.000
_cell.length_b   1.000
_cell.length_c   1.000
_cell.angle_alpha   90.00
_cell.angle_beta   90.00
_cell.angle_gamma   90.00
#
_symmetry.space_group_name_H-M   'P 1'
#
loop_
_entity.id
_entity.type
_entity.pdbx_description
1 polymer ?
#
loop_
_entity_poly.entity_id
_entity_poly.type
_entity_poly.pdbx_seq_one_letter_code
_entity_poly.pdbx_strand_id
1 'polypeptide(L)'
;MDNAPIHQSKDIEFAIKQLWSVATVAYTSPPYSPELNPIEQLCPKVKYAVKMNLLVEWKTLSPIAEACYLVTHEDLRGYAAYSASRFLDCFNRNQI
;
A
#
# COMPACT_ATOMS: atom_id res chain seq x y z
N MET A 1 1.40 -7.32 3.00
CA MET A 1 2.31 -7.31 1.84
C MET A 1 1.70 -8.19 0.76
N ASP A 2 2.01 -7.95 -0.51
CA ASP A 2 1.57 -8.85 -1.58
C ASP A 2 2.41 -10.13 -1.60
N ASN A 3 2.05 -11.06 -2.50
CA ASN A 3 2.74 -12.34 -2.62
C ASN A 3 3.93 -12.29 -3.59
N ALA A 4 4.58 -11.13 -3.80
CA ALA A 4 5.76 -11.06 -4.64
C ALA A 4 6.86 -12.03 -4.14
N PRO A 5 7.60 -12.74 -5.02
CA PRO A 5 8.60 -13.73 -4.60
C PRO A 5 9.67 -13.18 -3.64
N ILE A 6 10.01 -11.89 -3.79
CA ILE A 6 10.96 -11.19 -2.91
C ILE A 6 10.47 -11.09 -1.45
N HIS A 7 9.16 -11.24 -1.19
CA HIS A 7 8.58 -11.22 0.16
C HIS A 7 8.52 -12.60 0.81
N GLN A 8 8.84 -13.67 0.08
CA GLN A 8 8.66 -15.06 0.52
C GLN A 8 9.97 -15.76 0.93
N SER A 9 11.10 -15.05 0.94
CA SER A 9 12.37 -15.65 1.33
C SER A 9 12.42 -15.97 2.82
N LYS A 10 13.19 -16.99 3.20
CA LYS A 10 13.41 -17.36 4.62
C LYS A 10 14.02 -16.23 5.43
N ASP A 11 14.83 -15.38 4.81
CA ASP A 11 15.45 -14.23 5.46
C ASP A 11 14.41 -13.16 5.81
N ILE A 12 13.45 -12.91 4.91
CA ILE A 12 12.31 -12.00 5.17
C ILE A 12 11.39 -12.60 6.23
N GLU A 13 11.08 -13.90 6.16
CA GLU A 13 10.30 -14.58 7.19
C GLU A 13 10.97 -14.49 8.57
N PHE A 14 12.28 -14.72 8.63
CA PHE A 14 13.06 -14.59 9.86
C PHE A 14 13.04 -13.16 10.38
N ALA A 15 13.27 -12.16 9.53
CA ALA A 15 13.25 -10.75 9.91
C ALA A 15 11.87 -10.33 10.46
N ILE A 16 10.77 -10.76 9.82
CA ILE A 16 9.41 -10.51 10.31
C ILE A 16 9.22 -11.13 11.70
N LYS A 17 9.65 -12.38 11.91
CA LYS A 17 9.54 -13.07 13.21
C LYS A 17 10.35 -12.38 14.32
N GLN A 18 11.52 -11.82 14.01
CA GLN A 18 12.36 -11.12 14.99
C GLN A 18 11.77 -9.77 15.42
N LEU A 19 11.06 -9.08 14.52
CA LEU A 19 10.42 -7.80 14.80
C LEU A 19 9.05 -7.94 15.50
N TRP A 20 8.58 -9.17 15.70
CA TRP A 20 7.22 -9.45 16.14
C TRP A 20 7.03 -9.15 17.63
N SER A 21 6.37 -8.02 17.93
CA SER A 21 5.58 -7.85 19.16
C SER A 21 4.14 -8.29 18.90
N VAL A 22 3.42 -8.72 19.94
CA VAL A 22 2.11 -9.44 19.92
C VAL A 22 1.01 -8.85 19.00
N ALA A 23 1.18 -7.65 18.47
CA ALA A 23 0.19 -6.90 17.69
C ALA A 23 0.40 -6.90 16.16
N THR A 24 1.50 -7.44 15.62
CA THR A 24 1.80 -7.31 14.18
C THR A 24 1.62 -8.63 13.43
N VAL A 25 0.41 -8.91 12.94
CA VAL A 25 0.21 -10.01 11.98
C VAL A 25 0.66 -9.52 10.60
N ALA A 26 1.68 -10.17 10.03
CA ALA A 26 2.00 -10.00 8.62
C ALA A 26 0.84 -10.56 7.78
N TYR A 27 -0.08 -9.69 7.37
CA TYR A 27 -1.17 -10.05 6.48
C TYR A 27 -0.63 -10.24 5.06
N THR A 28 -0.73 -11.47 4.56
CA THR A 28 -0.56 -11.80 3.15
C THR A 28 -1.90 -11.64 2.45
N SER A 29 -1.95 -10.73 1.47
CA SER A 29 -3.16 -10.56 0.64
C SER A 29 -3.36 -11.81 -0.23
N PRO A 30 -4.59 -12.22 -0.55
CA PRO A 30 -4.85 -13.19 -1.60
C PRO A 30 -4.18 -12.77 -2.93
N PRO A 31 -3.77 -13.73 -3.77
CA PRO A 31 -3.22 -13.41 -5.08
C PRO A 31 -4.18 -12.55 -5.90
N TYR A 32 -3.64 -11.54 -6.59
CA TYR A 32 -4.39 -10.64 -7.47
C TYR A 32 -5.53 -9.88 -6.78
N SER A 33 -5.39 -9.57 -5.49
CA SER A 33 -6.33 -8.75 -4.71
C SER A 33 -5.76 -7.36 -4.35
N PRO A 34 -5.56 -6.45 -5.33
CA PRO A 34 -5.08 -5.08 -5.06
C PRO A 34 -6.06 -4.27 -4.21
N GLU A 35 -7.37 -4.52 -4.32
CA GLU A 35 -8.42 -3.84 -3.58
C GLU A 35 -8.28 -3.96 -2.05
N LEU A 36 -7.66 -5.06 -1.59
CA LEU A 36 -7.44 -5.33 -0.17
C LEU A 36 -6.16 -4.66 0.36
N ASN A 37 -5.38 -4.02 -0.50
CA ASN A 37 -4.13 -3.36 -0.12
C ASN A 37 -4.30 -1.82 -0.14
N PRO A 38 -4.29 -1.14 1.02
CA PRO A 38 -4.49 0.30 1.08
C PRO A 38 -3.50 1.14 0.25
N ILE A 39 -2.31 0.60 -0.04
CA ILE A 39 -1.30 1.32 -0.85
C ILE A 39 -1.78 1.59 -2.28
N GLU A 40 -2.71 0.77 -2.79
CA GLU A 40 -3.28 0.93 -4.13
C GLU A 40 -4.14 2.19 -4.26
N GLN A 41 -4.63 2.73 -3.13
CA GLN A 41 -5.31 4.03 -3.10
C GLN A 41 -4.34 5.21 -2.96
N LEU A 42 -3.18 4.98 -2.35
CA LEU A 42 -2.14 6.00 -2.18
C LEU A 42 -1.42 6.31 -3.50
N CYS A 43 -1.01 5.26 -4.23
CA CYS A 43 -0.19 5.38 -5.43
C CYS A 43 -0.80 6.32 -6.51
N PRO A 44 -2.11 6.25 -6.84
CA PRO A 44 -2.73 7.17 -7.80
C PRO A 44 -2.67 8.63 -7.35
N LYS A 45 -2.91 8.93 -6.07
CA LYS A 45 -2.86 10.30 -5.54
C LYS A 45 -1.45 10.87 -5.62
N VAL A 46 -0.45 10.13 -5.16
CA VAL A 46 0.96 10.55 -5.22
C VAL A 46 1.39 10.74 -6.68
N LYS A 47 1.06 9.79 -7.56
CA LYS A 47 1.38 9.88 -8.99
C LYS A 47 0.73 11.10 -9.65
N TYR A 48 -0.52 11.41 -9.31
CA TYR A 48 -1.20 12.61 -9.80
C TYR A 48 -0.52 13.88 -9.33
N ALA A 49 -0.22 14.00 -8.03
CA ALA A 49 0.46 15.16 -7.46
C ALA A 49 1.85 15.38 -8.09
N VAL A 50 2.62 14.29 -8.26
CA VAL A 50 3.89 14.33 -9.00
C VAL A 50 3.66 14.83 -10.43
N LYS A 51 2.70 14.27 -11.17
CA LYS A 51 2.41 14.69 -12.55
C LYS A 51 2.01 16.16 -12.66
N MET A 52 1.25 16.69 -11.69
CA MET A 52 0.83 18.10 -11.68
C MET A 52 1.96 19.05 -11.33
N ASN A 53 2.92 18.62 -10.50
CA ASN A 53 4.08 19.41 -10.11
C ASN A 53 5.28 19.27 -11.09
N LEU A 54 5.22 18.33 -12.04
CA LEU A 54 6.27 18.08 -13.03
C LEU A 54 6.27 19.13 -14.16
N LEU A 55 6.69 20.34 -13.83
CA LEU A 55 7.59 21.15 -14.67
C LEU A 55 9.06 21.03 -14.19
N VAL A 56 9.35 20.13 -13.24
CA VAL A 56 10.64 20.01 -12.57
C VAL A 56 11.46 18.86 -13.14
N GLU A 57 12.74 19.11 -13.40
CA GLU A 57 13.68 18.17 -14.01
C GLU A 57 13.67 16.78 -13.33
N TRP A 58 13.60 15.74 -14.17
CA TRP A 58 13.60 14.30 -13.88
C TRP A 58 14.65 13.79 -12.86
N LYS A 59 15.65 14.60 -12.50
CA LYS A 59 16.83 14.17 -11.73
C LYS A 59 16.66 14.20 -10.21
N THR A 60 15.49 14.56 -9.67
CA THR A 60 15.30 14.67 -8.21
C THR A 60 14.17 13.78 -7.70
N LEU A 61 14.40 13.09 -6.57
CA LEU A 61 13.35 12.37 -5.81
C LEU A 61 12.48 13.31 -4.95
N SER A 62 12.83 14.60 -4.89
CA SER A 62 12.10 15.65 -4.15
C SER A 62 10.59 15.66 -4.44
N PRO A 63 10.13 15.56 -5.70
CA PRO A 63 8.71 15.66 -6.03
C PRO A 63 7.86 14.54 -5.43
N ILE A 64 8.43 13.33 -5.24
CA ILE A 64 7.69 12.21 -4.62
C ILE A 64 7.51 12.46 -3.12
N ALA A 65 8.57 12.90 -2.44
CA ALA A 65 8.49 13.23 -1.01
C ALA A 65 7.48 14.36 -0.77
N GLU A 66 7.53 15.42 -1.57
CA GLU A 66 6.57 16.52 -1.55
C GLU A 66 5.13 16.06 -1.81
N ALA A 67 4.92 15.21 -2.81
CA ALA A 67 3.60 14.63 -3.09
C ALA A 67 3.10 13.76 -1.94
N CYS A 68 3.97 13.00 -1.27
CA CYS A 68 3.61 12.23 -0.09
C CYS A 68 3.18 13.12 1.09
N TYR A 69 3.78 14.31 1.26
CA TYR A 69 3.35 15.27 2.30
C TYR A 69 1.93 15.82 2.08
N LEU A 70 1.37 15.69 0.87
CA LEU A 70 -0.03 16.03 0.58
C LEU A 70 -1.02 14.93 1.00
N VAL A 71 -0.54 13.76 1.41
CA VAL A 71 -1.37 12.67 1.94
C VAL A 71 -1.62 12.92 3.42
N THR A 72 -2.87 13.19 3.76
CA THR A 72 -3.29 13.50 5.14
C THR A 72 -3.53 12.23 5.95
N HIS A 73 -3.60 12.35 7.28
CA HIS A 73 -4.04 11.24 8.13
C HIS A 73 -5.47 10.79 7.83
N GLU A 74 -6.34 11.69 7.38
CA GLU A 74 -7.70 11.35 6.96
C GLU A 74 -7.70 10.50 5.70
N ASP A 75 -6.86 10.86 4.72
CA ASP A 75 -6.65 10.03 3.52
C ASP A 75 -6.20 8.61 3.91
N LEU A 76 -5.19 8.49 4.78
CA LEU A 76 -4.69 7.18 5.24
C LEU A 76 -5.77 6.34 5.92
N ARG A 77 -6.61 6.97 6.76
CA ARG A 77 -7.76 6.29 7.38
C ARG A 77 -8.77 5.87 6.31
N GLY A 78 -9.05 6.73 5.33
CA GLY A 78 -9.93 6.44 4.20
C GLY A 78 -9.44 5.26 3.36
N TYR A 79 -8.14 5.18 3.07
CA TYR A 79 -7.55 4.08 2.30
C TYR A 79 -7.67 2.75 3.05
N ALA A 80 -7.34 2.75 4.35
CA ALA A 80 -7.50 1.58 5.19
C ALA A 80 -8.97 1.13 5.29
N ALA A 81 -9.90 2.08 5.50
CA ALA A 81 -11.33 1.80 5.58
C ALA A 81 -11.89 1.26 4.25
N TYR A 82 -11.46 1.82 3.11
CA TYR A 82 -11.80 1.31 1.80
C TYR A 82 -11.40 -0.16 1.65
N SER A 83 -10.12 -0.50 1.85
CA SER A 83 -9.66 -1.88 1.71
C SER A 83 -10.34 -2.82 2.71
N ALA A 84 -10.55 -2.38 3.95
CA ALA A 84 -11.32 -3.13 4.94
C ALA A 84 -12.75 -3.45 4.45
N SER A 85 -13.41 -2.49 3.78
CA SER A 85 -14.76 -2.69 3.22
C SER A 85 -14.81 -3.70 2.07
N ARG A 86 -13.69 -3.93 1.38
CA ARG A 86 -13.61 -4.85 0.23
C ARG A 86 -13.47 -6.32 0.64
N PHE A 87 -13.14 -6.61 1.90
CA PHE A 87 -12.96 -7.99 2.37
C PHE A 87 -14.21 -8.85 2.19
N LEU A 88 -15.39 -8.31 2.50
CA LEU A 88 -16.64 -9.07 2.37
C LEU A 88 -16.95 -9.36 0.90
N ASP A 89 -16.71 -8.39 0.02
CA ASP A 89 -16.88 -8.57 -1.42
C ASP A 89 -15.90 -9.61 -1.98
N CYS A 90 -14.64 -9.58 -1.54
CA CYS A 90 -13.63 -10.57 -1.91
C CYS A 90 -14.01 -11.98 -1.42
N PHE A 91 -14.45 -12.09 -0.16
CA PHE A 91 -14.91 -13.35 0.42
C PHE A 91 -16.09 -13.95 -0.36
N ASN A 92 -17.05 -13.10 -0.74
CA ASN A 92 -18.23 -13.50 -1.49
C ASN A 92 -17.99 -13.65 -3.00
N ARG A 93 -16.78 -13.30 -3.49
CA ARG A 93 -16.44 -13.26 -4.93
C ARG A 93 -17.37 -12.34 -5.73
N ASN A 94 -17.81 -11.26 -5.11
CA ASN A 94 -18.51 -10.19 -5.81
C ASN A 94 -17.55 -9.52 -6.80
N GLN A 95 -18.09 -8.89 -7.85
CA GLN A 95 -17.27 -8.05 -8.72
C GLN A 95 -16.81 -6.81 -7.94
N ILE A 96 -15.49 -6.57 -7.92
CA ILE A 96 -14.83 -5.46 -7.19
C ILE A 96 -14.13 -4.54 -8.18
#